data_AF-A0A5K1BR10-F1
#
_entry.id   AF-A0A5K1BR10-F1
#
_cell.length_a   1.000
_cell.length_b   1.000
_cell.length_c   1.000
_cell.angle_alpha   90.00
_cell.angle_beta   90.00
_cell.angle_gamma   90.00
#
_symmetry.space_group_name_H-M   'P 1'
#
loop_
_entity.id
_entity.type
_entity.pdbx_description
1 polymer ?
#
loop_
_entity_poly.entity_id
_entity_poly.type
_entity_poly.pdbx_seq_one_letter_code
_entity_poly.pdbx_strand_id
1 'polypeptide(L)' 'TYLQSLTVRLEEWRLKRRDTEEWMRHRRLPPDLQDRVRRFVQYKWIATRDVDEESILRGLPTDLRRDIQRHLCLDLVRR' A
#
# COMPACT_ATOMS: atom_id res chain seq x y z
N THR A 1 -21.51 -4.01 -6.52
CA THR A 1 -22.04 -4.82 -5.38
C THR A 1 -20.99 -4.95 -4.30
N TYR A 2 -21.29 -4.62 -3.04
CA TYR A 2 -20.35 -4.63 -1.90
C TYR A 2 -19.59 -5.97 -1.71
N LEU A 3 -20.22 -7.09 -2.07
CA LEU A 3 -19.58 -8.40 -2.04
C LEU A 3 -18.50 -8.57 -3.11
N GLN A 4 -18.69 -8.02 -4.32
CA GLN A 4 -17.69 -8.07 -5.38
C GLN A 4 -16.46 -7.22 -5.04
N SER A 5 -16.64 -6.10 -4.34
CA SER A 5 -15.49 -5.28 -3.92
C SER A 5 -14.70 -5.93 -2.78
N LEU A 6 -15.32 -6.76 -1.93
CA LEU A 6 -14.61 -7.55 -0.92
C LEU A 6 -13.81 -8.70 -1.53
N THR A 7 -14.34 -9.39 -2.54
CA THR A 7 -13.63 -10.49 -3.22
C THR A 7 -12.43 -10.00 -4.02
N VAL A 8 -12.59 -8.90 -4.77
CA VAL A 8 -11.49 -8.29 -5.54
C VAL A 8 -10.30 -7.93 -4.63
N ARG A 9 -10.57 -7.33 -3.47
CA ARG A 9 -9.53 -6.97 -2.49
C ARG A 9 -8.76 -8.16 -1.94
N LEU A 10 -9.45 -9.29 -1.71
CA LEU A 10 -8.80 -10.50 -1.22
C LEU A 10 -7.89 -11.12 -2.29
N GLU A 11 -8.32 -11.05 -3.55
CA GLU A 11 -7.55 -11.53 -4.70
C GLU A 11 -6.32 -10.67 -4.97
N GLU A 12 -6.44 -9.34 -4.89
CA GLU A 12 -5.30 -8.41 -4.99
C GLU A 12 -4.22 -8.73 -3.95
N TRP A 13 -4.60 -8.97 -2.69
CA TRP A 13 -3.65 -9.38 -1.65
C TRP A 13 -2.99 -10.73 -1.95
N ARG A 14 -3.76 -11.70 -2.46
CA ARG A 14 -3.24 -13.03 -2.78
C ARG A 14 -2.25 -12.99 -3.93
N LEU A 15 -2.53 -12.20 -4.97
CA LEU A 15 -1.63 -11.98 -6.10
C LEU A 15 -0.34 -11.31 -5.63
N LYS A 16 -0.45 -10.19 -4.91
CA LYS A 16 0.73 -9.45 -4.44
C LYS A 16 1.65 -10.27 -3.54
N ARG A 17 1.07 -11.09 -2.67
CA ARG A 17 1.85 -12.00 -1.82
C ARG A 17 2.60 -13.04 -2.66
N ARG A 18 1.96 -13.60 -3.68
CA ARG A 18 2.59 -14.57 -4.59
C ARG A 18 3.75 -13.94 -5.35
N ASP A 19 3.52 -12.77 -5.96
CA ASP A 19 4.54 -12.05 -6.73
C ASP A 19 5.74 -11.69 -5.84
N THR A 20 5.48 -11.24 -4.61
CA THR A 20 6.53 -10.91 -3.64
C THR A 20 7.33 -12.16 -3.27
N GLU A 21 6.67 -13.28 -2.97
CA GLU A 21 7.34 -14.55 -2.63
C GLU A 21 8.15 -15.10 -3.81
N GLU A 22 7.62 -15.06 -5.04
CA GLU A 22 8.34 -15.49 -6.24
C GLU A 22 9.57 -14.63 -6.51
N TRP A 23 9.44 -13.31 -6.38
CA TRP A 23 10.55 -12.37 -6.48
C TRP A 23 11.63 -12.65 -5.43
N MET A 24 11.23 -12.92 -4.18
CA MET A 24 12.18 -13.23 -3.10
C MET A 24 12.92 -14.55 -3.34
N ARG A 25 12.18 -15.56 -3.83
CA ARG A 25 12.73 -16.88 -4.18
C ARG A 25 13.71 -16.78 -5.35
N HIS A 26 13.35 -16.02 -6.39
CA HIS A 26 14.20 -15.82 -7.56
C HIS A 26 15.51 -15.12 -7.20
N ARG A 27 15.47 -14.18 -6.25
CA ARG A 27 16.65 -13.45 -5.76
C ARG A 27 17.44 -14.15 -4.67
N ARG A 28 17.02 -15.35 -4.25
CA ARG A 28 17.66 -16.13 -3.18
C ARG A 28 17.93 -15.29 -1.92
N LEU A 29 16.93 -14.51 -1.51
CA LEU A 29 17.05 -13.66 -0.33
C LEU A 29 17.24 -14.52 0.94
N PRO A 30 18.10 -14.10 1.88
CA PRO A 30 18.18 -14.68 3.21
C PRO A 30 16.83 -14.67 3.94
N PRO A 31 16.55 -15.66 4.80
CA PRO A 31 15.27 -15.78 5.50
C PRO A 31 14.94 -14.59 6.40
N ASP A 32 15.95 -13.98 7.01
CA ASP A 32 15.86 -12.74 7.79
C ASP A 32 15.36 -11.54 6.96
N LEU A 33 15.88 -11.37 5.73
CA LEU A 33 15.37 -10.35 4.82
C LEU A 33 13.98 -10.68 4.29
N GLN A 34 13.68 -11.94 4.01
CA GLN A 34 12.34 -12.35 3.60
C GLN A 34 11.30 -12.02 4.67
N ASP A 35 11.61 -12.26 5.94
CA ASP A 35 10.71 -11.97 7.05
C ASP A 35 10.44 -10.47 7.20
N ARG A 36 11.49 -9.63 7.06
CA ARG A 36 11.34 -8.17 7.06
C ARG A 36 10.49 -7.67 5.90
N VAL A 37 10.69 -8.21 4.69
CA VAL A 37 9.88 -7.86 3.51
C VAL A 37 8.43 -8.27 3.71
N ARG A 38 8.16 -9.49 4.20
CA ARG A 38 6.80 -9.95 4.52
C ARG A 38 6.10 -9.04 5.52
N ARG A 39 6.75 -8.70 6.63
CA ARG A 39 6.21 -7.79 7.65
C ARG A 39 5.91 -6.41 7.08
N PHE A 40 6.81 -5.87 6.26
CA PHE A 40 6.62 -4.57 5.63
C PHE A 40 5.44 -4.57 4.65
N VAL A 41 5.36 -5.58 3.77
CA VAL A 41 4.27 -5.70 2.78
C VAL A 41 2.92 -5.93 3.48
N GLN A 42 2.88 -6.72 4.54
CA GLN A 42 1.69 -6.92 5.38
C GLN A 42 1.29 -5.63 6.09
N TYR A 43 2.23 -4.91 6.70
CA TYR A 43 1.97 -3.63 7.33
C TYR A 43 1.43 -2.63 6.31
N LYS A 44 2.08 -2.48 5.15
CA LYS A 44 1.63 -1.56 4.09
C LYS A 44 0.23 -1.92 3.56
N TRP A 45 -0.11 -3.21 3.49
CA TRP A 45 -1.43 -3.68 3.12
C TRP A 45 -2.51 -3.35 4.17
N ILE A 46 -2.21 -3.52 5.45
CA ILE A 46 -3.16 -3.23 6.54
C ILE A 46 -3.30 -1.72 6.75
N ALA A 47 -2.19 -0.99 6.77
CA ALA A 47 -2.13 0.44 7.11
C ALA A 47 -2.61 1.33 5.96
N THR A 48 -2.11 1.09 4.76
CA THR A 48 -2.33 1.97 3.59
C THR A 48 -3.07 1.28 2.45
N ARG A 49 -3.29 -0.04 2.52
CA ARG A 49 -3.91 -0.84 1.43
C ARG A 49 -3.24 -0.63 0.07
N ASP A 50 -1.96 -0.29 0.09
CA ASP A 50 -1.20 0.13 -1.09
C ASP A 50 -1.86 1.27 -1.90
N VAL A 51 -2.67 2.09 -1.24
CA VAL A 51 -3.10 3.36 -1.80
C VAL A 51 -1.84 4.15 -2.09
N ASP A 52 -1.53 4.27 -3.38
CA ASP A 52 -0.55 5.22 -3.86
C ASP A 52 -1.18 6.60 -3.69
N GLU A 53 -0.92 7.19 -2.52
CA GLU A 53 -1.42 8.52 -2.17
C GLU A 53 -1.10 9.53 -3.26
N GLU A 54 0.06 9.40 -3.90
CA GLU A 54 0.48 10.27 -4.99
C GLU A 54 -0.37 10.08 -6.25
N SER A 55 -0.69 8.84 -6.62
CA SER A 55 -1.60 8.51 -7.72
C SER A 55 -3.01 9.04 -7.47
N ILE A 56 -3.54 8.89 -6.25
CA ILE A 56 -4.84 9.45 -5.88
C ILE A 56 -4.81 10.98 -5.96
N LEU A 57 -3.79 11.62 -5.39
CA LEU A 57 -3.65 13.08 -5.42
C LEU A 57 -3.47 13.62 -6.85
N ARG A 58 -2.83 12.86 -7.74
CA ARG A 58 -2.68 13.20 -9.17
C ARG A 58 -4.00 13.10 -9.94
N GLY A 59 -4.89 12.19 -9.54
CA GLY A 59 -6.24 12.07 -10.11
C GLY A 59 -7.21 13.15 -9.63
N LEU A 60 -6.85 13.93 -8.62
CA LEU A 60 -7.70 14.98 -8.05
C LEU A 60 -7.43 16.38 -8.66
N PRO A 61 -8.49 17.19 -8.80
CA PRO A 61 -8.37 18.63 -9.03
C PRO A 61 -7.39 19.31 -8.07
N THR A 62 -6.70 20.34 -8.56
CA THR A 62 -5.59 21.00 -7.85
C THR A 62 -6.00 21.63 -6.52
N ASP A 63 -7.23 22.14 -6.44
CA ASP A 63 -7.89 22.67 -5.23
C ASP A 63 -8.04 21.59 -4.15
N LEU A 64 -8.62 20.43 -4.50
CA LEU A 64 -8.79 19.31 -3.57
C LEU A 64 -7.44 18.75 -3.10
N ARG A 65 -6.47 18.63 -4.01
CA ARG A 65 -5.10 18.21 -3.67
C ARG A 65 -4.44 19.17 -2.69
N ARG A 66 -4.58 20.49 -2.86
CA ARG A 66 -4.02 21.50 -1.93
C ARG A 66 -4.66 21.43 -0.56
N ASP A 67 -5.95 21.15 -0.47
CA ASP A 67 -6.64 21.06 0.82
C ASP A 67 -6.26 19.79 1.57
N ILE A 68 -6.16 18.64 0.88
CA ILE A 68 -5.67 17.39 1.45
C ILE A 68 -4.21 17.53 1.90
N GLN A 69 -3.34 18.10 1.06
CA GLN A 69 -1.93 18.31 1.44
C GLN A 69 -1.78 19.23 2.65
N ARG A 70 -2.58 20.30 2.75
CA ARG A 70 -2.58 21.18 3.93
C ARG A 70 -3.01 20.43 5.18
N HIS A 71 -4.04 19.58 5.09
CA HIS A 71 -4.48 18.76 6.21
C HIS A 71 -3.38 17.78 6.67
N LEU A 72 -2.75 17.08 5.74
CA LEU A 72 -1.65 16.14 6.04
C LEU A 72 -0.41 16.85 6.62
N CYS A 73 -0.07 18.05 6.13
CA CYS A 73 1.04 18.84 6.67
C CYS A 73 0.77 19.34 8.09
N LEU A 74 -0.48 19.67 8.44
CA LEU A 74 -0.83 20.11 9.79
C LEU A 74 -0.67 18.98 10.82
N ASP A 75 -0.96 17.73 10.43
CA ASP A 75 -0.75 16.55 11.28
C ASP A 75 0.73 16.22 11.48
N LEU A 76 1.59 16.54 10.51
CA LEU A 76 3.05 16.34 10.60
C LEU A 76 3.73 17.35 11.55
N VAL A 77 3.22 18.60 11.64
CA VAL A 77 3.83 19.68 12.45
C VAL A 77 3.33 19.68 13.90
N ARG A 78 2.18 19.06 14.18
CA ARG A 78 1.61 18.95 15.55
C ARG A 78 2.11 17.75 16.36
N ARG A 79 3.19 17.09 15.91
CA ARG A 79 3.72 15.87 16.51
C ARG A 79 5.01 16.10 17.29
#